data_AF-A0A3N5EXY8-F1
#
_entry.id   AF-A0A3N5EXY8-F1
#
_cell.length_a   1.000
_cell.length_b   1.000
_cell.length_c   1.000
_cell.angle_alpha   90.00
_cell.angle_beta   90.00
_cell.angle_gamma   90.00
#
_symmetry.space_group_name_H-M   'P 1'
#
loop_
_entity.id
_entity.type
_entity.pdbx_description
1 polymer ?
#
loop_
_entity_poly.entity_id
_entity_poly.type
_entity_poly.pdbx_seq_one_letter_code
_entity_poly.pdbx_strand_id
1 'polypeptide(L)'
;MDRMMSRRELLCRGGMGMGALMLADLMGQAFADDAPTLNPLSPKKSHFPGRAKRVIHIFANGGPSHVDTFDPKPALERQSGKPLPGEFQKGGNTKGNTTFPSPFKFRKYGQSGIEV
;
A
#
# COMPACT_ATOMS: atom_id res chain seq x y z
N MET A 1 34.60 44.10 39.66
CA MET A 1 34.63 43.33 40.90
C MET A 1 34.53 41.85 40.51
N ASP A 2 35.66 41.21 40.28
CA ASP A 2 35.71 39.80 39.90
C ASP A 2 35.36 38.91 41.08
N ARG A 3 34.11 38.44 41.11
CA ARG A 3 33.68 37.45 42.08
C ARG A 3 34.19 36.09 41.61
N MET A 4 35.36 35.70 42.12
CA MET A 4 35.90 34.34 41.90
C MET A 4 34.84 33.32 42.32
N MET A 5 34.34 32.55 41.36
CA MET A 5 33.36 31.50 41.60
C MET A 5 33.90 30.49 42.62
N SER A 6 33.09 30.14 43.62
CA SER A 6 33.48 29.10 44.56
C SER A 6 33.47 27.73 43.89
N ARG A 7 34.29 26.78 44.39
CA ARG A 7 34.30 25.39 43.89
C ARG A 7 32.89 24.77 43.89
N ARG A 8 32.08 25.08 44.92
CA ARG A 8 30.67 24.64 45.03
C ARG A 8 29.83 25.21 43.89
N GLU A 9 29.99 26.49 43.58
CA GLU A 9 29.23 27.17 42.55
C GLU A 9 29.62 26.70 41.14
N LEU A 10 30.91 26.40 40.92
CA LEU A 10 31.38 25.75 39.70
C LEU A 10 30.79 24.35 39.53
N LEU A 11 30.77 23.54 40.59
CA LEU A 11 30.19 22.19 40.56
C LEU A 11 28.67 22.23 40.36
N CYS A 12 27.97 23.13 41.05
CA CYS A 12 26.53 23.31 40.90
C CYS A 12 26.15 23.78 39.49
N ARG A 13 26.79 24.84 38.97
CA ARG A 13 26.43 25.40 37.65
C ARG A 13 26.92 24.52 36.49
N GLY A 14 28.12 23.94 36.60
CA GLY A 14 28.66 23.04 35.57
C GLY A 14 27.92 21.70 35.49
N GLY A 15 27.70 21.04 36.64
CA GLY A 15 27.02 19.74 36.69
C GLY A 15 25.53 19.82 36.35
N MET A 16 24.81 20.79 36.93
CA MET A 16 23.37 20.94 36.66
C MET A 16 23.10 21.51 35.27
N GLY A 17 24.00 22.34 34.72
CA GLY A 17 23.86 22.89 33.37
C GLY A 17 23.88 21.81 32.29
N MET A 18 24.77 20.82 32.40
CA MET A 18 24.79 19.68 31.47
C MET A 18 23.55 18.80 31.59
N GLY A 19 23.06 18.57 32.81
CA GLY A 19 21.81 17.84 33.04
C GLY A 19 20.60 18.53 32.41
N ALA A 20 20.53 19.86 32.50
CA ALA A 20 19.45 20.64 31.87
C ALA A 20 19.49 20.56 30.34
N LEU A 21 20.68 20.57 29.71
CA LEU A 21 20.83 20.39 28.27
C LEU A 21 20.38 19.00 27.80
N MET A 22 20.76 17.95 28.52
CA MET A 22 20.32 16.58 28.21
C MET A 22 18.80 16.41 28.38
N LEU A 23 18.22 17.03 29.41
CA LEU A 23 16.77 17.00 29.60
C LEU A 23 16.03 17.75 28.48
N ALA A 24 16.55 18.90 28.03
CA ALA A 24 15.97 19.64 26.92
C ALA A 24 15.99 18.82 25.61
N ASP A 25 17.07 18.08 25.34
CA ASP A 25 17.16 17.17 24.19
C ASP A 25 16.15 16.02 24.29
N LEU A 26 16.07 15.36 25.45
CA LEU A 26 15.12 14.26 25.68
C LEU A 26 13.66 14.72 25.55
N MET A 27 13.32 15.88 26.12
CA MET A 27 11.98 16.47 26.00
C MET A 27 11.71 16.87 24.54
N GLY A 28 12.66 17.49 23.85
CA GLY A 28 12.52 17.85 22.44
C GLY A 28 12.23 16.64 21.54
N GLN A 29 12.91 15.50 21.78
CA GLN A 29 12.65 14.25 21.07
C GLN A 29 11.27 13.66 21.39
N ALA A 30 10.86 13.70 22.67
CA ALA A 30 9.56 13.20 23.10
C ALA A 30 8.39 13.95 22.46
N PHE A 31 8.52 15.27 22.26
CA PHE A 31 7.49 16.09 21.62
C PHE A 31 7.57 16.08 20.07
N ALA A 32 8.71 15.72 19.48
CA ALA A 32 8.88 15.67 18.03
C ALA A 32 8.19 14.45 17.38
N ASP A 33 8.10 13.32 18.09
CA ASP A 33 7.45 12.10 17.57
C ASP A 33 5.91 12.21 17.52
N ASP A 34 5.31 13.18 18.23
CA ASP A 34 3.84 13.37 18.32
C ASP A 34 3.35 14.63 17.58
N ALA A 35 4.20 15.22 16.72
CA ALA A 35 3.79 16.35 15.89
C ALA A 35 2.67 15.90 14.93
N PRO A 36 1.50 16.56 14.92
CA PRO A 36 0.39 16.16 14.07
C PRO A 36 0.81 16.24 12.60
N THR A 37 0.79 15.10 11.92
CA THR A 37 1.09 15.06 10.50
C THR A 37 -0.01 15.81 9.76
N LEU A 38 0.34 16.92 9.10
CA LEU A 38 -0.59 17.74 8.31
C LEU A 38 -1.31 16.93 7.20
N ASN A 39 -0.76 15.77 6.84
CA ASN A 39 -1.34 14.82 5.90
C ASN A 39 -1.73 13.52 6.64
N PRO A 40 -3.02 13.13 6.68
CA PRO A 40 -3.47 11.90 7.34
C PRO A 40 -3.00 10.62 6.65
N LEU A 41 -2.50 10.70 5.40
CA LEU A 41 -1.96 9.58 4.63
C LEU A 41 -0.43 9.52 4.64
N SER A 42 0.25 10.38 5.40
CA SER A 42 1.71 10.30 5.50
C SER A 42 2.13 8.97 6.14
N PRO A 43 3.21 8.33 5.64
CA PRO A 43 3.74 7.11 6.22
C PRO A 43 4.03 7.27 7.72
N LYS A 44 3.44 6.41 8.55
CA LYS A 44 3.70 6.39 10.00
C LYS A 44 4.92 5.53 10.29
N LYS A 45 5.79 6.03 11.16
CA LYS A 45 6.91 5.24 11.68
C LYS A 45 6.34 4.08 12.52
N SER A 46 6.80 2.86 12.26
CA SER A 46 6.43 1.70 13.06
C SER A 46 6.97 1.86 14.49
N HIS A 47 6.21 1.42 15.50
CA HIS A 47 6.66 1.40 16.90
C HIS A 47 7.92 0.56 17.11
N PHE A 48 8.18 -0.42 16.24
CA PHE A 48 9.37 -1.26 16.27
C PHE A 48 10.15 -1.16 14.96
N PRO A 49 11.51 -1.19 15.01
CA PRO A 49 12.34 -1.27 13.82
C PRO A 49 12.17 -2.64 13.15
N GLY A 50 11.22 -2.74 12.22
CA GLY A 50 10.95 -3.95 11.45
C GLY A 50 11.74 -3.99 10.15
N ARG A 51 12.65 -4.95 10.00
CA ARG A 51 13.22 -5.31 8.69
C ARG A 51 12.35 -6.38 8.05
N ALA A 52 11.76 -6.11 6.89
CA ALA A 52 11.08 -7.13 6.11
C ALA A 52 12.08 -8.23 5.72
N LYS A 53 11.88 -9.46 6.23
CA LYS A 53 12.77 -10.60 5.94
C LYS A 53 12.38 -11.34 4.66
N ARG A 54 11.09 -11.34 4.31
CA ARG A 54 10.51 -12.04 3.15
C ARG A 54 9.27 -11.29 2.67
N VAL A 55 9.04 -11.31 1.36
CA VAL A 55 7.82 -10.79 0.72
C VAL A 55 7.14 -11.96 0.02
N ILE A 56 5.86 -12.21 0.33
CA ILE A 56 5.06 -13.23 -0.34
C ILE A 56 4.12 -12.50 -1.30
N HIS A 57 4.33 -12.68 -2.60
CA HIS A 57 3.45 -12.14 -3.64
C HIS A 57 2.59 -13.28 -4.20
N ILE A 58 1.29 -13.20 -4.00
CA ILE A 58 0.33 -14.21 -4.46
C ILE A 58 -0.37 -13.66 -5.70
N PHE A 59 -0.14 -14.29 -6.86
CA PHE A 59 -0.91 -14.02 -8.07
C PHE A 59 -1.94 -15.15 -8.27
N ALA A 60 -3.16 -14.93 -7.82
CA ALA A 60 -4.25 -15.87 -8.02
C ALA A 60 -4.81 -15.70 -9.45
N ASN A 61 -4.43 -16.59 -10.36
CA ASN A 61 -5.07 -16.69 -11.67
C ASN A 61 -6.46 -17.33 -11.50
N GLY A 62 -7.51 -16.72 -12.05
CA GLY A 62 -8.89 -17.26 -11.99
C GLY A 62 -9.93 -16.40 -11.28
N GLY A 63 -9.59 -15.20 -10.82
CA GLY A 63 -10.61 -14.20 -10.50
C GLY A 63 -11.36 -13.76 -11.76
N PRO A 64 -12.68 -13.47 -11.70
CA PRO A 64 -13.40 -12.96 -12.86
C PRO A 64 -12.67 -11.71 -13.34
N SER A 65 -12.22 -11.73 -14.59
CA SER A 65 -11.60 -10.55 -15.18
C SER A 65 -12.63 -9.40 -15.14
N HIS A 66 -12.17 -8.15 -15.12
CA HIS A 66 -13.07 -7.03 -15.45
C HIS A 66 -13.71 -7.25 -16.83
N VAL A 67 -13.02 -7.97 -17.71
CA VAL A 67 -13.50 -8.43 -19.02
C VAL A 67 -14.55 -9.55 -18.90
N ASP A 68 -14.73 -10.21 -17.76
CA ASP A 68 -15.79 -11.22 -17.55
C ASP A 68 -17.03 -10.65 -16.86
N THR A 69 -17.03 -9.34 -16.58
CA THR A 69 -17.99 -8.68 -15.69
C THR A 69 -18.97 -7.80 -16.48
N PHE A 70 -20.23 -8.23 -16.55
CA PHE A 70 -21.43 -7.43 -16.90
C PHE A 70 -21.46 -6.61 -18.21
N ASP A 71 -20.69 -7.00 -19.24
CA ASP A 71 -20.75 -6.38 -20.57
C ASP A 71 -21.00 -7.43 -21.65
N PRO A 72 -21.98 -7.23 -22.57
CA PRO A 72 -22.26 -8.13 -23.69
C PRO A 72 -21.04 -8.32 -24.59
N LYS A 73 -20.62 -9.58 -24.76
CA LYS A 73 -19.43 -9.94 -25.56
C LYS A 73 -19.80 -10.84 -26.73
N PRO A 74 -20.43 -10.29 -27.78
CA PRO A 74 -20.84 -11.09 -28.93
C PRO A 74 -19.62 -11.68 -29.68
N ALA A 75 -18.45 -11.05 -29.60
CA ALA A 75 -17.22 -11.60 -30.16
C ALA A 75 -16.77 -12.88 -29.44
N LEU A 76 -16.92 -12.94 -28.11
CA LEU A 76 -16.55 -14.09 -27.30
C LEU A 76 -17.50 -15.27 -27.54
N GLU A 77 -18.80 -15.00 -27.72
CA GLU A 77 -19.77 -16.02 -28.13
C GLU A 77 -19.43 -16.61 -29.51
N ARG A 78 -19.08 -15.77 -30.50
CA ARG A 78 -18.70 -16.25 -31.86
C ARG A 78 -17.39 -17.05 -31.88
N GLN A 79 -16.53 -16.83 -30.89
CA GLN A 79 -15.24 -17.50 -30.81
C GLN A 79 -15.27 -18.73 -29.90
N SER A 80 -16.30 -18.89 -29.05
CA SER A 80 -16.52 -20.04 -28.17
C SER A 80 -16.08 -21.37 -28.78
N GLY A 81 -15.19 -22.08 -28.09
CA GLY A 81 -14.66 -23.38 -28.53
C GLY A 81 -13.45 -23.29 -29.46
N LYS A 82 -13.06 -22.11 -29.93
CA LYS A 82 -11.87 -21.92 -30.78
C LYS A 82 -10.62 -21.69 -29.92
N PRO A 83 -9.44 -22.08 -30.44
CA PRO A 83 -8.19 -21.76 -29.76
C PRO A 83 -7.98 -20.25 -29.67
N LEU A 84 -7.43 -19.78 -28.55
CA LEU A 84 -7.02 -18.37 -28.38
C LEU A 84 -6.06 -17.96 -29.52
N PRO A 85 -6.20 -16.75 -30.09
CA PRO A 85 -5.35 -16.32 -31.20
C PRO A 85 -3.91 -16.01 -30.74
N GLY A 86 -2.93 -16.49 -31.50
CA GLY A 86 -1.54 -16.01 -31.49
C GLY A 86 -0.87 -15.88 -30.11
N GLU A 87 -0.39 -14.68 -29.80
CA GLU A 87 0.45 -14.35 -28.63
C GLU A 87 -0.20 -14.73 -27.29
N PHE A 88 -1.53 -14.80 -27.24
CA PHE A 88 -2.29 -15.17 -26.05
C PHE A 88 -2.17 -16.67 -25.71
N GLN A 89 -1.64 -17.51 -26.61
CA GLN A 89 -1.34 -18.91 -26.32
C GLN A 89 -0.05 -19.09 -25.50
N LYS A 90 0.82 -18.07 -25.44
CA LYS A 90 2.18 -18.18 -24.89
C LYS A 90 2.26 -17.92 -23.37
N GLY A 91 1.18 -17.43 -22.74
CA GLY A 91 1.20 -16.92 -21.36
C GLY A 91 0.44 -17.73 -20.31
N GLY A 92 -0.13 -18.89 -20.66
CA GLY A 92 -0.99 -19.68 -19.76
C GLY A 92 -0.64 -21.16 -19.72
N ASN A 93 -1.02 -21.84 -18.64
CA ASN A 93 -0.95 -23.30 -18.52
C ASN A 93 -1.58 -23.92 -19.77
N THR A 94 -0.78 -24.62 -20.56
CA THR A 94 -1.09 -25.14 -21.92
C THR A 94 -2.32 -26.06 -22.00
N LYS A 95 -2.91 -26.42 -20.85
CA LYS A 95 -4.15 -27.21 -20.75
C LYS A 95 -5.35 -26.27 -20.59
N GLY A 96 -5.87 -25.74 -21.70
CA GLY A 96 -7.12 -24.96 -21.69
C GLY A 96 -7.15 -23.71 -22.57
N ASN A 97 -6.39 -23.65 -23.66
CA ASN A 97 -6.38 -22.50 -24.58
C ASN A 97 -7.65 -22.39 -25.45
N THR A 98 -8.79 -22.83 -24.94
CA THR A 98 -10.09 -22.73 -25.62
C THR A 98 -10.82 -21.52 -25.09
N THR A 99 -11.32 -20.68 -25.99
CA THR A 99 -12.17 -19.55 -25.63
C THR A 99 -13.49 -20.05 -25.05
N PHE A 100 -13.89 -19.51 -23.90
CA PHE A 100 -15.17 -19.81 -23.26
C PHE A 100 -16.13 -18.64 -23.45
N PRO A 101 -17.42 -18.90 -23.77
CA PRO A 101 -18.41 -17.85 -23.84
C PRO A 101 -18.68 -17.30 -22.43
N SER A 102 -19.24 -16.09 -22.35
CA SER A 102 -19.72 -15.58 -21.07
C SER A 102 -20.79 -16.53 -20.50
N PRO A 103 -20.76 -16.85 -19.19
CA PRO A 103 -21.80 -17.65 -18.55
C PRO A 103 -23.12 -16.86 -18.42
N PHE A 104 -23.09 -15.54 -18.57
CA PHE A 104 -24.25 -14.67 -18.41
C PHE A 104 -25.03 -14.50 -19.72
N LYS A 105 -26.36 -14.43 -19.61
CA LYS A 105 -27.26 -14.17 -20.74
C LYS A 105 -27.73 -12.72 -20.68
N PHE A 106 -27.29 -11.93 -21.66
CA PHE A 106 -27.66 -10.53 -21.76
C PHE A 106 -28.98 -10.39 -22.51
N ARG A 107 -29.86 -9.50 -22.03
CA ARG A 107 -31.12 -9.14 -22.70
C ARG A 107 -31.27 -7.63 -22.74
N LYS A 108 -31.94 -7.13 -23.77
CA LYS A 108 -32.25 -5.70 -23.90
C LYS A 108 -33.38 -5.32 -22.96
N TYR A 109 -33.14 -4.33 -22.11
CA TYR A 109 -34.15 -3.81 -21.19
C TYR A 109 -34.31 -2.28 -21.31
N GLY A 110 -35.49 -1.79 -20.94
CA GLY A 110 -35.83 -0.37 -20.92
C GLY A 110 -36.01 0.26 -22.31
N GLN A 111 -36.26 1.57 -22.33
CA GLN A 111 -36.41 2.33 -23.57
C GLN A 111 -35.07 2.62 -24.27
N SER A 112 -33.97 2.57 -23.51
CA SER A 112 -32.60 2.73 -24.04
C SER A 112 -32.07 1.48 -24.76
N GLY A 113 -32.66 0.31 -24.52
CA GLY A 113 -32.30 -0.94 -25.22
C GLY A 113 -30.92 -1.48 -24.85
N ILE A 114 -30.38 -1.10 -23.68
CA ILE A 114 -29.07 -1.58 -23.19
C ILE A 114 -29.18 -3.08 -22.89
N GLU A 115 -28.14 -3.82 -23.28
CA GLU A 115 -27.98 -5.24 -23.00
C GLU A 115 -27.38 -5.41 -21.60
N VAL A 116 -28.16 -6.00 -20.68
CA VAL A 116 -27.81 -6.26 -19.27
C VAL A 116 -27.96 -7.74 -18.96
#